data_AF-A0AAN7HK94-F1
#
_entry.id   AF-A0AAN7HK94-F1
#
_cell.length_a   1.000
_cell.length_b   1.000
_cell.length_c   1.000
_cell.angle_alpha   90.00
_cell.angle_beta   90.00
_cell.angle_gamma   90.00
#
_symmetry.space_group_name_H-M   'P 1'
#
loop_
_entity.id
_entity.type
_entity.pdbx_description
1 polymer ?
#
loop_
_entity_poly.entity_id
_entity_poly.type
_entity_poly.pdbx_seq_one_letter_code
_entity_poly.pdbx_strand_id
1 'polypeptide(L)'
;MVLTRYQQANLKPTSDEKENKQKRRIAALTETNDHNEAVLVKDPPLLTISRSRDTFDDDSFELDTAFKVDVLLEQLDDFECSTLDALMARWPSMHARLKGMKPHLPPKKDDYKPTLVLDLDETLLHTYRDTINNGEVDYVVYAKDGYSCLLAGRLRPGVIDFLTWAASSFEVVVWTAGREDYARMARDCLDPENKLITHMLTRNSCIRMRSASTKEVLYIKDLCALGRDLSKTFLVDNTPHAASLNLSNLIPIEAYVGGKSDTELVELRRFLESNLVRLTDRKDDMRIILHRQFNLKRRIRERVGNWKQQQLKQQQRQQKELQKQKQKQQQPRQH
;
A
#
# COMPACT_ATOMS: atom_id res chain seq x y z
N MET A 1 64.38 -20.96 -32.54
CA MET A 1 63.24 -21.86 -32.30
C MET A 1 61.98 -21.06 -32.00
N VAL A 2 61.09 -21.07 -32.99
CA VAL A 2 59.62 -21.19 -32.89
C VAL A 2 58.83 -20.05 -32.24
N LEU A 3 58.21 -19.23 -33.10
CA LEU A 3 56.82 -18.77 -32.94
C LEU A 3 56.20 -18.56 -34.34
N THR A 4 55.34 -19.49 -34.76
CA THR A 4 54.35 -19.30 -35.83
C THR A 4 53.13 -20.14 -35.50
N ARG A 5 51.95 -19.51 -35.37
CA ARG A 5 50.81 -19.69 -36.28
C ARG A 5 49.63 -18.86 -35.81
N TYR A 6 49.44 -17.76 -36.53
CA TYR A 6 48.21 -17.02 -36.71
C TYR A 6 47.21 -17.87 -37.52
N GLN A 7 45.91 -17.53 -37.39
CA GLN A 7 44.75 -17.93 -38.21
C GLN A 7 44.10 -19.29 -37.93
N GLN A 8 43.03 -19.28 -37.12
CA GLN A 8 41.67 -19.72 -37.47
C GLN A 8 40.80 -19.77 -36.20
N ALA A 9 39.72 -18.98 -36.16
CA ALA A 9 38.45 -19.21 -35.45
C ALA A 9 37.73 -17.89 -35.11
N ASN A 10 37.47 -17.06 -36.13
CA ASN A 10 36.42 -16.04 -36.08
C ASN A 10 35.46 -16.38 -37.24
N LEU A 11 34.51 -17.28 -36.98
CA LEU A 11 33.40 -17.55 -37.87
C LEU A 11 32.12 -17.13 -37.15
N LYS A 12 31.42 -16.14 -37.72
CA LYS A 12 30.05 -15.79 -37.33
C LYS A 12 29.13 -16.97 -37.71
N PRO A 13 28.18 -17.37 -36.85
CA PRO A 13 27.28 -18.47 -37.16
C PRO A 13 26.42 -18.14 -38.39
N THR A 14 26.26 -19.12 -39.27
CA THR A 14 25.48 -19.01 -40.52
C THR A 14 23.98 -18.88 -40.22
N SER A 15 23.18 -18.44 -41.21
CA SER A 15 21.71 -18.30 -41.08
C SER A 15 21.06 -19.61 -40.62
N ASP A 16 21.59 -20.74 -41.07
CA ASP A 16 21.01 -22.06 -40.85
C ASP A 16 21.28 -22.56 -39.42
N GLU A 17 22.41 -22.17 -38.81
CA GLU A 17 22.70 -22.46 -37.40
C GLU A 17 21.82 -21.64 -36.45
N LYS A 18 21.46 -20.41 -36.84
CA LYS A 18 20.52 -19.58 -36.07
C LYS A 18 19.09 -20.13 -36.18
N GLU A 19 18.70 -20.60 -37.36
CA GLU A 19 17.38 -21.19 -37.58
C GLU A 19 17.21 -22.53 -36.86
N ASN A 20 18.24 -23.38 -36.82
CA ASN A 20 18.21 -24.63 -36.06
C ASN A 20 18.21 -24.40 -34.54
N LYS A 21 18.88 -23.35 -34.06
CA LYS A 21 18.83 -22.96 -32.64
C LYS A 21 17.46 -22.38 -32.26
N GLN A 22 16.80 -21.67 -33.18
CA GLN A 22 15.42 -21.19 -33.02
C GLN A 22 14.41 -22.35 -33.02
N LYS A 23 14.55 -23.32 -33.94
CA LYS A 23 13.70 -24.53 -34.04
C LYS A 23 13.83 -25.43 -32.81
N ARG A 24 15.03 -25.63 -32.26
CA ARG A 24 15.23 -26.35 -30.99
C ARG A 24 14.63 -25.63 -29.77
N ARG A 25 14.58 -24.29 -29.80
CA ARG A 25 13.96 -23.47 -28.74
C ARG A 25 12.44 -23.53 -28.80
N ILE A 26 11.86 -23.64 -29.99
CA ILE A 26 10.42 -23.79 -30.21
C ILE A 26 9.97 -25.22 -29.85
N ALA A 27 10.74 -26.25 -30.20
CA ALA A 27 10.45 -27.64 -29.83
C ALA A 27 10.50 -27.87 -28.30
N ALA A 28 11.44 -27.22 -27.60
CA ALA A 28 11.51 -27.27 -26.13
C ALA A 28 10.39 -26.48 -25.42
N LEU A 29 9.66 -25.62 -26.13
CA LEU A 29 8.48 -24.90 -25.61
C LEU A 29 7.17 -25.65 -25.85
N THR A 30 7.17 -26.72 -26.67
CA THR A 30 5.97 -27.49 -27.03
C THR A 30 5.81 -28.82 -26.29
N GLU A 31 6.79 -29.25 -25.47
CA GLU A 31 6.75 -30.55 -24.77
C GLU A 31 6.64 -30.48 -23.24
N THR A 32 6.38 -29.32 -22.66
CA THR A 32 6.04 -29.22 -21.22
C THR A 32 4.70 -28.53 -21.04
N ASN A 33 3.64 -29.27 -21.33
CA ASN A 33 2.31 -28.93 -20.86
C ASN A 33 1.70 -30.18 -20.24
N ASP A 34 2.01 -30.42 -18.97
CA ASP A 34 1.02 -31.01 -18.08
C ASP A 34 1.29 -30.58 -16.64
N HIS A 35 0.22 -30.03 -16.04
CA HIS A 35 0.08 -29.62 -14.64
C HIS A 35 0.90 -28.42 -14.16
N ASN A 36 0.55 -27.23 -14.66
CA ASN A 36 0.62 -26.03 -13.83
C ASN A 36 -0.70 -25.28 -13.96
N GLU A 37 -1.69 -25.70 -13.15
CA GLU A 37 -2.85 -24.87 -12.89
C GLU A 37 -2.33 -23.54 -12.35
N ALA A 38 -2.49 -22.49 -13.16
CA ALA A 38 -2.31 -21.13 -12.73
C ALA A 38 -3.18 -20.93 -11.48
N VAL A 39 -2.54 -20.77 -10.32
CA VAL A 39 -3.21 -20.34 -9.09
C VAL A 39 -3.74 -18.93 -9.37
N LEU A 40 -4.97 -18.89 -9.86
CA LEU A 40 -5.76 -17.69 -9.90
C LEU A 40 -5.90 -17.28 -8.43
N VAL A 41 -5.11 -16.32 -7.96
CA VAL A 41 -5.45 -15.57 -6.74
C VAL A 41 -6.68 -14.75 -7.13
N LYS A 42 -7.83 -15.44 -7.16
CA LYS A 42 -9.13 -14.80 -7.15
C LYS A 42 -9.14 -14.04 -5.83
N ASP A 43 -9.33 -12.74 -5.89
CA ASP A 43 -10.00 -12.09 -4.78
C ASP A 43 -11.21 -12.95 -4.45
N PRO A 44 -11.38 -13.40 -3.19
CA PRO A 44 -12.59 -14.12 -2.85
C PRO A 44 -13.76 -13.29 -3.35
N PRO A 45 -14.79 -13.92 -3.95
CA PRO A 45 -16.03 -13.22 -4.23
C PRO A 45 -16.40 -12.44 -2.98
N LEU A 46 -16.97 -11.23 -3.15
CA LEU A 46 -17.56 -10.45 -2.06
C LEU A 46 -18.08 -11.45 -1.04
N LEU A 47 -17.48 -11.49 0.15
CA LEU A 47 -18.02 -12.29 1.25
C LEU A 47 -19.37 -11.65 1.60
N THR A 48 -20.39 -11.88 0.76
CA THR A 48 -21.73 -12.11 1.21
C THR A 48 -21.62 -13.37 2.05
N ILE A 49 -21.21 -13.16 3.31
CA ILE A 49 -21.57 -14.08 4.37
C ILE A 49 -23.10 -14.00 4.39
N SER A 50 -23.73 -14.84 3.57
CA SER A 50 -25.07 -15.32 3.87
C SER A 50 -24.99 -15.77 5.33
N ARG A 51 -25.89 -15.24 6.16
CA ARG A 51 -26.03 -15.60 7.57
C ARG A 51 -26.33 -17.09 7.69
N SER A 52 -25.35 -17.97 7.51
CA SER A 52 -25.41 -19.32 8.05
C SER A 52 -25.02 -19.20 9.51
N ARG A 53 -26.05 -19.24 10.36
CA ARG A 53 -25.91 -19.57 11.77
C ARG A 53 -25.29 -20.97 11.84
N ASP A 54 -23.98 -21.06 11.90
CA ASP A 54 -23.31 -22.27 12.38
C ASP A 54 -22.18 -21.84 13.30
N THR A 55 -22.47 -22.08 14.57
CA THR A 55 -21.62 -22.24 15.76
C THR A 55 -20.11 -22.12 15.53
N PHE A 56 -19.60 -20.90 15.70
CA PHE A 56 -18.27 -20.69 16.25
C PHE A 56 -18.48 -19.86 17.50
N ASP A 57 -18.03 -20.40 18.63
CA ASP A 57 -18.26 -19.83 19.95
C ASP A 57 -17.94 -18.33 19.96
N ASP A 58 -18.96 -17.59 20.38
CA ASP A 58 -19.01 -16.16 20.59
C ASP A 58 -18.21 -15.81 21.86
N ASP A 59 -16.92 -16.15 21.86
CA ASP A 59 -15.96 -15.49 22.74
C ASP A 59 -15.74 -14.10 22.16
N SER A 60 -16.73 -13.25 22.46
CA SER A 60 -16.70 -11.80 22.37
C SER A 60 -15.60 -11.28 23.30
N PHE A 61 -14.35 -11.46 22.89
CA PHE A 61 -13.33 -10.51 23.28
C PHE A 61 -13.74 -9.20 22.62
N GLU A 62 -14.41 -8.34 23.40
CA GLU A 62 -14.44 -6.90 23.17
C GLU A 62 -12.99 -6.45 23.11
N LEU A 63 -12.35 -6.60 21.94
CA LEU A 63 -11.16 -5.87 21.61
C LEU A 63 -11.65 -4.44 21.39
N ASP A 64 -11.77 -3.73 22.51
CA ASP A 64 -12.05 -2.30 22.59
C ASP A 64 -11.30 -1.62 21.46
N THR A 65 -12.04 -0.90 20.63
CA THR A 65 -11.71 -0.48 19.26
C THR A 65 -10.39 0.30 19.19
N ALA A 66 -9.27 -0.42 19.21
CA ALA A 66 -7.92 0.14 19.24
C ALA A 66 -7.56 0.87 17.93
N PHE A 67 -8.31 0.60 16.86
CA PHE A 67 -8.22 1.34 15.60
C PHE A 67 -9.44 2.21 15.42
N LYS A 68 -9.21 3.53 15.43
CA LYS A 68 -10.23 4.54 15.27
C LYS A 68 -10.63 4.69 13.80
N VAL A 69 -11.22 3.64 13.24
CA VAL A 69 -11.70 3.64 11.85
C VAL A 69 -12.70 4.78 11.62
N ASP A 70 -13.49 5.15 12.63
CA ASP A 70 -14.36 6.34 12.59
C ASP A 70 -13.55 7.62 12.37
N VAL A 71 -12.48 7.84 13.14
CA VAL A 71 -11.58 8.99 13.00
C VAL A 71 -10.96 9.03 11.60
N LEU A 72 -10.49 7.89 11.09
CA LEU A 72 -10.01 7.79 9.71
C LEU A 72 -11.06 8.25 8.69
N LEU A 73 -12.31 7.79 8.82
CA LEU A 73 -13.40 8.12 7.90
C LEU A 73 -13.83 9.59 8.00
N GLU A 74 -13.74 10.17 9.19
CA GLU A 74 -13.98 11.59 9.43
C GLU A 74 -12.89 12.47 8.82
N GLN A 75 -11.64 12.01 8.84
CA GLN A 75 -10.48 12.69 8.24
C GLN A 75 -10.47 12.64 6.71
N LEU A 76 -11.26 11.78 6.06
CA LEU A 76 -11.39 11.76 4.61
C LEU A 76 -12.06 13.06 4.13
N ASP A 77 -11.28 13.94 3.51
CA ASP A 77 -11.77 15.18 2.94
C ASP A 77 -12.43 14.98 1.55
N ASP A 78 -12.83 16.08 0.92
CA ASP A 78 -13.42 16.06 -0.42
C ASP A 78 -12.45 15.51 -1.48
N PHE A 79 -11.16 15.75 -1.31
CA PHE A 79 -10.12 15.28 -2.22
C PHE A 79 -9.96 13.76 -2.13
N GLU A 80 -9.78 13.23 -0.93
CA GLU A 80 -9.66 11.80 -0.65
C GLU A 80 -10.93 11.06 -1.08
N CYS A 81 -12.11 11.59 -0.78
CA CYS A 81 -13.37 10.99 -1.21
C CYS A 81 -13.49 10.92 -2.74
N SER A 82 -13.14 12.01 -3.44
CA SER A 82 -13.11 12.04 -4.91
C SER A 82 -12.08 11.07 -5.49
N THR A 83 -10.92 10.96 -4.85
CA THR A 83 -9.83 10.07 -5.27
C THR A 83 -10.24 8.61 -5.12
N LEU A 84 -10.75 8.24 -3.96
CA LEU A 84 -11.25 6.90 -3.66
C LEU A 84 -12.36 6.52 -4.63
N ASP A 85 -13.30 7.42 -4.92
CA ASP A 85 -14.35 7.14 -5.89
C ASP A 85 -13.81 6.79 -7.28
N ALA A 86 -12.90 7.63 -7.80
CA ALA A 86 -12.30 7.44 -9.11
C ALA A 86 -11.48 6.13 -9.18
N LEU A 87 -10.78 5.78 -8.10
CA LEU A 87 -10.04 4.53 -7.97
C LEU A 87 -10.96 3.32 -7.98
N MET A 88 -12.01 3.37 -7.18
CA MET A 88 -12.97 2.28 -7.05
C MET A 88 -13.71 2.00 -8.35
N ALA A 89 -14.03 3.03 -9.13
CA ALA A 89 -14.61 2.88 -10.47
C ALA A 89 -13.66 2.18 -11.46
N ARG A 90 -12.34 2.30 -11.27
CA ARG A 90 -11.31 1.75 -12.16
C ARG A 90 -10.75 0.40 -11.72
N TRP A 91 -11.11 -0.06 -10.52
CA TRP A 91 -10.60 -1.27 -9.86
C TRP A 91 -10.49 -2.51 -10.76
N PRO A 92 -11.52 -2.90 -11.55
CA PRO A 92 -11.45 -4.12 -12.36
C PRO A 92 -10.37 -4.03 -13.46
N SER A 93 -10.23 -2.86 -14.07
CA SER A 93 -9.25 -2.62 -15.14
C SER A 93 -7.81 -2.57 -14.63
N MET A 94 -7.61 -2.12 -13.39
CA MET A 94 -6.28 -2.05 -12.76
C MET A 94 -5.76 -3.44 -12.45
N HIS A 95 -6.58 -4.30 -11.84
CA HIS A 95 -6.20 -5.70 -11.55
C HIS A 95 -5.83 -6.50 -12.81
N ALA A 96 -6.51 -6.27 -13.93
CA ALA A 96 -6.21 -6.96 -15.18
C ALA A 96 -4.81 -6.63 -15.73
N ARG A 97 -4.36 -5.37 -15.57
CA ARG A 97 -3.06 -4.89 -16.09
C ARG A 97 -1.86 -5.42 -15.30
N LEU A 98 -2.08 -5.91 -14.09
CA LEU A 98 -1.04 -6.38 -13.18
C LEU A 98 -0.71 -7.86 -13.40
N LYS A 99 -1.54 -8.57 -14.18
CA LYS A 99 -1.30 -9.98 -14.54
C LYS A 99 -0.02 -10.13 -15.36
N GLY A 100 0.89 -10.97 -14.85
CA GLY A 100 2.14 -11.34 -15.55
C GLY A 100 3.32 -10.40 -15.29
N MET A 101 3.18 -9.39 -14.41
CA MET A 101 4.31 -8.59 -13.98
C MET A 101 5.24 -9.40 -13.06
N LYS A 102 6.55 -9.18 -13.19
CA LYS A 102 7.53 -9.76 -12.27
C LYS A 102 7.26 -9.22 -10.86
N PRO A 103 7.21 -10.09 -9.82
CA PRO A 103 7.08 -9.65 -8.44
C PRO A 103 8.14 -8.61 -8.05
N HIS A 104 7.75 -7.63 -7.25
CA HIS A 104 8.63 -6.60 -6.70
C HIS A 104 9.63 -7.16 -5.71
N LEU A 105 9.26 -8.22 -4.98
CA LEU A 105 10.12 -8.88 -4.01
C LEU A 105 10.68 -10.19 -4.56
N PRO A 106 11.89 -10.59 -4.14
CA PRO A 106 12.37 -11.93 -4.39
C PRO A 106 11.46 -12.98 -3.71
N PRO A 107 11.58 -14.26 -4.10
CA PRO A 107 10.94 -15.35 -3.36
C PRO A 107 11.27 -15.27 -1.87
N LYS A 108 10.27 -15.56 -1.04
CA LYS A 108 10.40 -15.49 0.41
C LYS A 108 11.35 -16.59 0.91
N LYS A 109 12.22 -16.25 1.87
CA LYS A 109 13.18 -17.20 2.47
C LYS A 109 12.53 -18.16 3.46
N ASP A 110 11.50 -17.70 4.17
CA ASP A 110 10.76 -18.42 5.20
C ASP A 110 9.27 -18.36 4.86
N ASP A 111 8.67 -19.49 4.49
CA ASP A 111 7.27 -19.54 4.03
C ASP A 111 6.24 -19.48 5.17
N TYR A 112 6.67 -19.59 6.43
CA TYR A 112 5.76 -19.64 7.58
C TYR A 112 5.42 -18.27 8.14
N LYS A 113 6.35 -17.30 8.04
CA LYS A 113 6.10 -15.96 8.54
C LYS A 113 5.05 -15.24 7.68
N PRO A 114 4.02 -14.61 8.26
CA PRO A 114 3.20 -13.63 7.52
C PRO A 114 4.06 -12.44 7.06
N THR A 115 3.51 -11.64 6.14
CA THR A 115 4.16 -10.43 5.63
C THR A 115 3.51 -9.21 6.25
N LEU A 116 4.29 -8.32 6.88
CA LEU A 116 3.81 -7.05 7.41
C LEU A 116 4.39 -5.92 6.57
N VAL A 117 3.54 -5.30 5.77
CA VAL A 117 3.88 -4.12 4.97
C VAL A 117 3.55 -2.87 5.79
N LEU A 118 4.53 -2.01 6.00
CA LEU A 118 4.41 -0.78 6.76
C LEU A 118 4.65 0.42 5.85
N ASP A 119 3.76 1.39 5.86
CA ASP A 119 4.08 2.72 5.36
C ASP A 119 5.13 3.41 6.25
N LEU A 120 5.72 4.50 5.77
CA LEU A 120 6.80 5.21 6.45
C LEU A 120 6.36 6.56 7.02
N ASP A 121 5.98 7.48 6.13
CA ASP A 121 5.64 8.87 6.44
C ASP A 121 4.31 8.92 7.19
N GLU A 122 4.26 9.63 8.33
CA GLU A 122 3.07 9.68 9.20
C GLU A 122 2.62 8.31 9.72
N THR A 123 3.43 7.27 9.55
CA THR A 123 3.16 5.91 10.04
C THR A 123 4.21 5.46 11.04
N LEU A 124 5.50 5.46 10.67
CA LEU A 124 6.62 5.10 11.54
C LEU A 124 7.42 6.32 12.03
N LEU A 125 7.32 7.44 11.30
CA LEU A 125 8.01 8.69 11.59
C LEU A 125 7.26 9.87 10.99
N HIS A 126 7.66 11.08 11.36
CA HIS A 126 7.15 12.32 10.79
C HIS A 126 8.32 13.22 10.40
N THR A 127 8.26 13.80 9.20
CA THR A 127 9.36 14.60 8.61
C THR A 127 8.91 16.02 8.34
N TYR A 128 9.69 16.97 8.83
CA TYR A 128 9.51 18.41 8.63
C TYR A 128 10.43 18.90 7.52
N ARG A 129 9.91 19.83 6.69
CA ARG A 129 10.63 20.42 5.55
C ARG A 129 11.64 21.52 5.94
N ASP A 130 11.66 21.92 7.21
CA ASP A 130 12.57 22.94 7.74
C ASP A 130 12.79 22.71 9.24
N THR A 131 13.93 23.15 9.77
CA THR A 131 14.22 23.21 11.23
C THR A 131 13.48 24.36 11.92
N ILE A 132 12.30 24.74 11.42
CA ILE A 132 11.47 25.78 12.03
C ILE A 132 10.73 25.15 13.21
N ASN A 133 11.50 24.91 14.26
CA ASN A 133 11.21 25.18 15.66
C ASN A 133 12.28 24.45 16.45
N ASN A 134 12.82 25.10 17.47
CA ASN A 134 13.82 24.61 18.42
C ASN A 134 13.34 23.38 19.25
N GLY A 135 12.67 22.41 18.63
CA GLY A 135 12.16 21.20 19.26
C GLY A 135 13.15 20.06 19.16
N GLU A 136 13.04 19.11 20.10
CA GLU A 136 13.74 17.83 20.01
C GLU A 136 13.34 17.12 18.71
N VAL A 137 14.34 16.80 17.91
CA VAL A 137 14.24 15.98 16.70
C VAL A 137 15.04 14.70 16.93
N ASP A 138 14.56 13.59 16.38
CA ASP A 138 15.22 12.30 16.54
C ASP A 138 16.24 12.06 15.42
N TYR A 139 16.07 12.72 14.27
CA TYR A 139 17.01 12.66 13.16
C TYR A 139 17.03 13.93 12.31
N VAL A 140 18.18 14.17 11.67
CA VAL A 140 18.43 15.29 10.75
C VAL A 140 19.19 14.78 9.54
N VAL A 141 18.84 15.33 8.38
CA VAL A 141 19.32 14.91 7.07
C VAL A 141 19.93 16.12 6.40
N TYR A 142 21.24 16.07 6.16
CA TYR A 142 21.96 17.16 5.53
C TYR A 142 22.01 17.00 4.01
N ALA A 143 22.08 18.13 3.32
CA ALA A 143 22.39 18.18 1.90
C ALA A 143 23.81 17.67 1.66
N LYS A 144 24.15 17.50 0.38
CA LYS A 144 25.50 17.06 -0.02
C LYS A 144 26.61 18.01 0.43
N ASP A 145 26.29 19.26 0.75
CA ASP A 145 27.23 20.23 1.30
C ASP A 145 27.56 19.95 2.78
N GLY A 146 26.80 19.11 3.47
CA GLY A 146 26.99 18.75 4.88
C GLY A 146 26.53 19.82 5.88
N TYR A 147 26.07 20.98 5.42
CA TYR A 147 25.70 22.11 6.29
C TYR A 147 24.22 22.47 6.18
N SER A 148 23.63 22.31 4.99
CA SER A 148 22.24 22.65 4.76
C SER A 148 21.35 21.51 5.25
N CYS A 149 20.55 21.74 6.28
CA CYS A 149 19.51 20.78 6.68
C CYS A 149 18.46 20.68 5.57
N LEU A 150 18.25 19.47 5.05
CA LEU A 150 17.19 19.19 4.07
C LEU A 150 15.90 18.76 4.76
N LEU A 151 16.02 17.94 5.80
CA LEU A 151 14.90 17.34 6.51
C LEU A 151 15.29 17.14 7.97
N ALA A 152 14.36 17.35 8.88
CA ALA A 152 14.45 16.91 10.26
C ALA A 152 13.16 16.21 10.64
N GLY A 153 13.18 15.29 11.59
CA GLY A 153 11.97 14.55 11.91
C GLY A 153 11.97 13.90 13.28
N ARG A 154 10.83 13.31 13.58
CA ARG A 154 10.58 12.54 14.79
C ARG A 154 10.24 11.11 14.44
N LEU A 155 10.80 10.19 15.20
CA LEU A 155 10.40 8.80 15.19
C LEU A 155 9.09 8.67 15.96
N ARG A 156 8.17 7.83 15.47
CA ARG A 156 6.96 7.55 16.21
C ARG A 156 7.32 6.83 17.51
N PRO A 157 6.75 7.20 18.67
CA PRO A 157 7.07 6.57 19.94
C PRO A 157 6.97 5.04 19.87
N GLY A 158 8.00 4.35 20.34
CA GLY A 158 8.08 2.88 20.35
C GLY A 158 8.40 2.23 19.00
N VAL A 159 8.75 2.98 17.95
CA VAL A 159 9.00 2.41 16.61
C VAL A 159 10.10 1.35 16.58
N ILE A 160 11.20 1.54 17.32
CA ILE A 160 12.31 0.58 17.34
C ILE A 160 11.89 -0.71 18.05
N ASP A 161 11.17 -0.60 19.17
CA ASP A 161 10.63 -1.76 19.89
C ASP A 161 9.61 -2.51 19.04
N PHE A 162 8.75 -1.77 18.33
CA PHE A 162 7.79 -2.33 17.38
C PHE A 162 8.48 -3.09 16.25
N LEU A 163 9.46 -2.49 15.57
CA LEU A 163 10.19 -3.13 14.48
C LEU A 163 11.01 -4.34 14.96
N THR A 164 11.60 -4.27 16.15
CA THR A 164 12.32 -5.39 16.76
C THR A 164 11.40 -6.59 16.99
N TRP A 165 10.24 -6.35 17.60
CA TRP A 165 9.23 -7.38 17.76
C TRP A 165 8.71 -7.89 16.41
N ALA A 166 8.36 -6.99 15.48
CA ALA A 166 7.80 -7.34 14.19
C ALA A 166 8.76 -8.21 13.35
N ALA A 167 10.06 -7.91 13.35
CA ALA A 167 11.08 -8.70 12.65
C ALA A 167 11.16 -10.16 13.16
N SER A 168 10.85 -10.38 14.44
CA SER A 168 10.82 -11.72 15.01
C SER A 168 9.64 -12.56 14.50
N SER A 169 8.49 -11.94 14.23
CA SER A 169 7.24 -12.63 13.90
C SER A 169 6.82 -12.53 12.42
N PHE A 170 7.30 -11.53 11.69
CA PHE A 170 6.88 -11.22 10.32
C PHE A 170 8.08 -11.11 9.38
N GLU A 171 7.81 -11.25 8.09
CA GLU A 171 8.62 -10.62 7.06
C GLU A 171 8.23 -9.13 6.99
N VAL A 172 9.10 -8.25 7.48
CA VAL A 172 8.83 -6.81 7.52
C VAL A 172 9.21 -6.16 6.18
N VAL A 173 8.24 -5.51 5.55
CA VAL A 173 8.43 -4.75 4.31
C VAL A 173 8.04 -3.31 4.60
N VAL A 174 8.98 -2.37 4.48
CA VAL A 174 8.61 -0.95 4.50
C VAL A 174 8.35 -0.51 3.06
N TRP A 175 7.21 0.11 2.80
CA TRP A 175 6.82 0.55 1.46
C TRP A 175 6.30 1.99 1.51
N THR A 176 7.11 2.95 1.04
CA THR A 176 6.80 4.39 1.06
C THR A 176 6.47 4.94 -0.33
N ALA A 177 5.62 5.97 -0.40
CA ALA A 177 5.47 6.84 -1.58
C ALA A 177 6.63 7.87 -1.71
N GLY A 178 7.58 7.84 -0.79
CA GLY A 178 8.85 8.57 -0.79
C GLY A 178 9.80 8.17 -1.92
N ARG A 179 10.87 8.94 -2.07
CA ARG A 179 11.96 8.67 -3.03
C ARG A 179 12.96 7.70 -2.41
N GLU A 180 13.82 7.11 -3.25
CA GLU A 180 14.87 6.18 -2.84
C GLU A 180 15.90 6.77 -1.88
N ASP A 181 16.29 8.02 -2.11
CA ASP A 181 17.23 8.77 -1.25
C ASP A 181 16.66 8.93 0.16
N TYR A 182 15.40 9.33 0.26
CA TYR A 182 14.67 9.45 1.51
C TYR A 182 14.48 8.11 2.24
N ALA A 183 14.07 7.07 1.51
CA ALA A 183 13.86 5.74 2.09
C ALA A 183 15.16 5.14 2.66
N ARG A 184 16.30 5.36 1.99
CA ARG A 184 17.62 4.94 2.48
C ARG A 184 17.95 5.61 3.80
N MET A 185 17.78 6.93 3.87
CA MET A 185 18.00 7.71 5.08
C MET A 185 17.09 7.24 6.22
N ALA A 186 15.80 7.00 5.97
CA ALA A 186 14.91 6.48 6.98
C ALA A 186 15.33 5.10 7.48
N ARG A 187 15.84 4.24 6.59
CA ARG A 187 16.40 2.94 6.97
C ARG A 187 17.61 3.08 7.89
N ASP A 188 18.53 3.98 7.57
CA ASP A 188 19.73 4.20 8.38
C ASP A 188 19.37 4.67 9.80
N CYS A 189 18.26 5.40 9.96
CA CYS A 189 17.73 5.79 11.26
C CYS A 189 16.98 4.65 12.00
N LEU A 190 16.14 3.89 11.30
CA LEU A 190 15.23 2.89 11.89
C LEU A 190 15.87 1.52 12.09
N ASP A 191 16.82 1.14 11.24
CA ASP A 191 17.43 -0.18 11.16
C ASP A 191 18.92 -0.08 10.75
N PRO A 192 19.76 0.59 11.55
CA PRO A 192 21.17 0.84 11.21
C PRO A 192 21.98 -0.46 11.00
N GLU A 193 21.58 -1.54 11.67
CA GLU A 193 22.23 -2.85 11.56
C GLU A 193 21.69 -3.72 10.43
N ASN A 194 20.65 -3.25 9.70
CA ASN A 194 19.96 -3.99 8.64
C ASN A 194 19.43 -5.36 9.10
N LYS A 195 18.86 -5.43 10.30
CA LYS A 195 18.32 -6.65 10.92
C LYS A 195 16.80 -6.65 11.03
N LEU A 196 16.16 -5.48 11.02
CA LEU A 196 14.74 -5.34 11.33
C LEU A 196 13.86 -5.32 10.08
N ILE A 197 14.28 -4.62 9.02
CA ILE A 197 13.51 -4.43 7.80
C ILE A 197 14.02 -5.42 6.74
N THR A 198 13.20 -6.38 6.33
CA THR A 198 13.57 -7.37 5.30
C THR A 198 13.68 -6.70 3.93
N HIS A 199 12.69 -5.89 3.57
CA HIS A 199 12.62 -5.22 2.27
C HIS A 199 12.17 -3.76 2.40
N MET A 200 12.75 -2.89 1.57
CA MET A 200 12.37 -1.47 1.47
C MET A 200 11.93 -1.22 0.03
N LEU A 201 10.69 -0.76 -0.14
CA LEU A 201 10.08 -0.39 -1.41
C LEU A 201 9.76 1.10 -1.40
N THR A 202 9.89 1.74 -2.57
CA THR A 202 9.72 3.18 -2.73
C THR A 202 8.69 3.49 -3.79
N ARG A 203 8.46 4.78 -4.09
CA ARG A 203 7.49 5.20 -5.12
C ARG A 203 7.67 4.55 -6.48
N ASN A 204 8.87 4.07 -6.79
CA ASN A 204 9.17 3.39 -8.04
C ASN A 204 8.45 2.03 -8.16
N SER A 205 8.08 1.44 -7.03
CA SER A 205 7.28 0.22 -6.94
C SER A 205 5.78 0.52 -6.87
N CYS A 206 5.37 1.77 -6.67
CA CYS A 206 3.96 2.14 -6.63
C CYS A 206 3.37 2.31 -8.04
N ILE A 207 2.07 2.06 -8.16
CA ILE A 207 1.33 2.46 -9.36
C ILE A 207 1.11 3.98 -9.27
N ARG A 208 1.71 4.70 -10.22
CA ARG A 208 1.56 6.14 -10.34
C ARG A 208 0.26 6.47 -11.06
N MET A 209 -0.68 7.11 -10.38
CA MET A 209 -1.94 7.56 -10.97
C MET A 209 -2.07 9.07 -10.88
N ARG A 210 -2.60 9.71 -11.92
CA ARG A 210 -2.94 11.14 -11.86
C ARG A 210 -4.41 11.30 -11.46
N SER A 211 -4.67 12.08 -10.41
CA SER A 211 -6.02 12.49 -10.04
C SER A 211 -6.66 13.28 -11.18
N ALA A 212 -7.88 12.91 -11.56
CA ALA A 212 -8.59 13.60 -12.63
C ALA A 212 -9.02 15.02 -12.21
N SER A 213 -9.39 15.18 -10.93
CA SER A 213 -9.89 16.41 -10.32
C SER A 213 -8.78 17.40 -10.00
N THR A 214 -7.73 16.97 -9.28
CA THR A 214 -6.67 17.90 -8.82
C THR A 214 -5.42 17.93 -9.69
N LYS A 215 -5.30 16.98 -10.62
CA LYS A 215 -4.07 16.71 -11.40
C LYS A 215 -2.89 16.26 -10.56
N GLU A 216 -3.04 16.05 -9.25
CA GLU A 216 -1.99 15.53 -8.40
C GLU A 216 -1.64 14.09 -8.72
N VAL A 217 -0.43 13.69 -8.32
CA VAL A 217 0.07 12.34 -8.51
C VAL A 217 -0.15 11.56 -7.23
N LEU A 218 -0.89 10.47 -7.36
CA LEU A 218 -1.17 9.49 -6.33
C LEU A 218 -0.27 8.27 -6.53
N TYR A 219 0.07 7.62 -5.42
CA TYR A 219 0.87 6.41 -5.40
C TYR A 219 0.09 5.29 -4.72
N ILE A 220 -0.21 4.25 -5.47
CA ILE A 220 -0.99 3.11 -4.99
C ILE A 220 -0.06 1.91 -4.80
N LYS A 221 -0.18 1.24 -3.67
CA LYS A 221 0.58 0.05 -3.28
C LYS A 221 -0.24 -1.18 -3.64
N ASP A 222 0.15 -1.85 -4.72
CA ASP A 222 -0.49 -3.12 -5.13
C ASP A 222 0.17 -4.30 -4.44
N LEU A 223 -0.50 -4.87 -3.43
CA LEU A 223 0.04 -6.03 -2.71
C LEU A 223 0.15 -7.27 -3.60
N CYS A 224 -0.64 -7.36 -4.68
CA CYS A 224 -0.53 -8.46 -5.65
C CYS A 224 0.86 -8.49 -6.32
N ALA A 225 1.47 -7.32 -6.49
CA ALA A 225 2.78 -7.19 -7.09
C ALA A 225 3.93 -7.65 -6.18
N LEU A 226 3.69 -7.93 -4.89
CA LEU A 226 4.74 -8.38 -3.97
C LEU A 226 5.15 -9.85 -4.19
N GLY A 227 4.30 -10.67 -4.82
CA GLY A 227 4.52 -12.12 -4.87
C GLY A 227 4.46 -12.74 -3.48
N ARG A 228 3.46 -12.36 -2.70
CA ARG A 228 3.16 -12.88 -1.36
C ARG A 228 1.70 -13.34 -1.31
N ASP A 229 1.40 -14.29 -0.44
CA ASP A 229 0.03 -14.69 -0.19
C ASP A 229 -0.73 -13.55 0.52
N LEU A 230 -1.78 -13.04 -0.12
CA LEU A 230 -2.63 -11.99 0.43
C LEU A 230 -3.44 -12.46 1.64
N SER A 231 -3.66 -13.76 1.82
CA SER A 231 -4.29 -14.29 3.03
C SER A 231 -3.41 -14.12 4.28
N LYS A 232 -2.11 -13.85 4.08
CA LYS A 232 -1.07 -13.70 5.10
C LYS A 232 -0.29 -12.38 5.01
N THR A 233 -0.80 -11.40 4.29
CA THR A 233 -0.13 -10.11 4.08
C THR A 233 -0.96 -8.97 4.67
N PHE A 234 -0.35 -8.21 5.57
CA PHE A 234 -0.91 -7.00 6.17
C PHE A 234 -0.33 -5.77 5.48
N LEU A 235 -1.14 -4.74 5.31
CA LEU A 235 -0.68 -3.40 4.99
C LEU A 235 -1.12 -2.47 6.11
N VAL A 236 -0.17 -1.77 6.73
CA VAL A 236 -0.42 -0.70 7.69
C VAL A 236 -0.11 0.62 7.00
N ASP A 237 -1.10 1.49 6.90
CA ASP A 237 -0.99 2.75 6.18
C ASP A 237 -1.99 3.76 6.75
N ASN A 238 -1.55 5.01 6.92
CA ASN A 238 -2.42 6.10 7.34
C ASN A 238 -3.31 6.63 6.19
N THR A 239 -3.03 6.23 4.94
CA THR A 239 -3.62 6.79 3.74
C THR A 239 -4.45 5.75 2.97
N PRO A 240 -5.79 5.77 3.06
CA PRO A 240 -6.62 4.71 2.48
C PRO A 240 -6.52 4.55 0.95
N HIS A 241 -6.25 5.63 0.20
CA HIS A 241 -6.09 5.54 -1.25
C HIS A 241 -4.83 4.76 -1.66
N ALA A 242 -3.80 4.71 -0.80
CA ALA A 242 -2.59 3.93 -1.07
C ALA A 242 -2.90 2.44 -1.14
N ALA A 243 -3.87 1.97 -0.35
CA ALA A 243 -4.33 0.58 -0.31
C ALA A 243 -5.53 0.30 -1.22
N SER A 244 -5.86 1.19 -2.17
CA SER A 244 -7.11 1.13 -2.94
C SER A 244 -7.25 -0.08 -3.86
N LEU A 245 -6.29 -1.00 -3.93
CA LEU A 245 -6.43 -2.28 -4.64
C LEU A 245 -6.52 -3.48 -3.68
N ASN A 246 -6.19 -3.29 -2.41
CA ASN A 246 -6.16 -4.35 -1.40
C ASN A 246 -6.71 -3.85 -0.06
N LEU A 247 -7.81 -3.09 -0.08
CA LEU A 247 -8.44 -2.55 1.15
C LEU A 247 -8.80 -3.64 2.19
N SER A 248 -9.00 -4.89 1.77
CA SER A 248 -9.25 -6.00 2.70
C SER A 248 -8.02 -6.41 3.51
N ASN A 249 -6.82 -5.96 3.12
CA ASN A 249 -5.54 -6.20 3.78
C ASN A 249 -5.05 -5.01 4.62
N LEU A 250 -5.76 -3.87 4.54
CA LEU A 250 -5.39 -2.64 5.22
C LEU A 250 -5.80 -2.67 6.70
N ILE A 251 -4.81 -2.48 7.57
CA ILE A 251 -4.98 -2.02 8.94
C ILE A 251 -4.75 -0.50 8.90
N PRO A 252 -5.79 0.32 9.05
CA PRO A 252 -5.59 1.77 9.11
C PRO A 252 -4.87 2.14 10.39
N ILE A 253 -4.05 3.19 10.35
CA ILE A 253 -3.38 3.74 11.53
C ILE A 253 -3.56 5.26 11.54
N GLU A 254 -3.69 5.88 12.71
CA GLU A 254 -3.78 7.33 12.79
C GLU A 254 -2.47 7.98 12.32
N ALA A 255 -2.57 9.09 11.58
CA ALA A 255 -1.41 9.81 11.06
C ALA A 255 -0.56 10.38 12.20
N TYR A 256 0.73 10.05 12.20
CA TYR A 256 1.68 10.55 13.17
C TYR A 256 2.15 11.96 12.81
N VAL A 257 1.93 12.90 13.73
CA VAL A 257 2.27 14.32 13.55
C VAL A 257 3.38 14.82 14.50
N GLY A 258 4.12 13.90 15.13
CA GLY A 258 5.26 14.24 16.00
C GLY A 258 4.94 14.32 17.51
N GLY A 259 3.75 13.88 17.93
CA GLY A 259 3.33 13.87 19.33
C GLY A 259 4.08 12.81 20.17
N LYS A 260 4.49 13.14 21.39
CA LYS A 260 5.20 12.19 22.28
C LYS A 260 4.27 11.22 23.02
N SER A 261 2.99 11.57 23.13
CA SER A 261 1.95 10.75 23.76
C SER A 261 1.25 9.81 22.79
N ASP A 262 1.72 9.70 21.54
CA ASP A 262 1.19 8.75 20.56
C ASP A 262 1.48 7.31 21.03
N THR A 263 0.45 6.47 20.98
CA THR A 263 0.52 5.05 21.40
C THR A 263 0.11 4.09 20.28
N GLU A 264 -0.07 4.58 19.06
CA GLU A 264 -0.72 3.81 17.98
C GLU A 264 0.12 2.59 17.56
N LEU A 265 1.46 2.65 17.64
CA LEU A 265 2.31 1.47 17.41
C LEU A 265 2.21 0.42 18.52
N VAL A 266 1.93 0.85 19.76
CA VAL A 266 1.68 -0.05 20.89
C VAL A 266 0.36 -0.78 20.67
N GLU A 267 -0.68 -0.04 20.28
CA GLU A 267 -1.99 -0.63 19.97
C GLU A 267 -1.94 -1.55 18.75
N LEU A 268 -1.22 -1.15 17.70
CA LEU A 268 -0.99 -1.99 16.52
C LEU A 268 -0.27 -3.29 16.88
N ARG A 269 0.76 -3.22 17.73
CA ARG A 269 1.43 -4.42 18.23
C ARG A 269 0.46 -5.33 18.97
N ARG A 270 -0.29 -4.81 19.95
CA ARG A 270 -1.25 -5.61 20.73
C ARG A 270 -2.27 -6.30 19.83
N PHE A 271 -2.77 -5.60 18.82
CA PHE A 271 -3.69 -6.15 17.85
C PHE A 271 -3.06 -7.28 17.02
N LEU A 272 -1.85 -7.08 16.52
CA LEU A 272 -1.16 -8.11 15.74
C LEU A 272 -0.78 -9.32 16.60
N GLU A 273 -0.31 -9.11 17.85
CA GLU A 273 0.01 -10.18 18.81
C GLU A 273 -1.23 -11.03 19.16
N SER A 274 -2.36 -10.40 19.47
CA SER A 274 -3.59 -11.11 19.83
C SER A 274 -4.15 -11.96 18.69
N ASN A 275 -3.81 -11.62 17.44
CA ASN A 275 -4.22 -12.38 16.27
C ASN A 275 -3.12 -13.31 15.74
N LEU A 276 -1.86 -13.18 16.18
CA LEU A 276 -0.72 -13.85 15.57
C LEU A 276 -0.89 -15.39 15.48
N VAL A 277 -1.46 -16.02 16.51
CA VAL A 277 -1.71 -17.47 16.54
C VAL A 277 -2.64 -17.90 15.39
N ARG A 278 -3.76 -17.19 15.22
CA ARG A 278 -4.71 -17.41 14.09
C ARG A 278 -4.01 -17.17 12.76
N LEU A 279 -3.16 -16.14 12.71
CA LEU A 279 -2.47 -15.74 11.49
C LEU A 279 -1.38 -16.72 11.05
N THR A 280 -0.78 -17.46 11.97
CA THR A 280 0.21 -18.50 11.66
C THR A 280 -0.39 -19.84 11.24
N ASP A 281 -1.69 -20.09 11.48
CA ASP A 281 -2.36 -21.30 10.97
C ASP A 281 -2.56 -21.19 9.46
N ARG A 282 -2.06 -22.16 8.68
CA ARG A 282 -2.17 -22.17 7.21
C ARG A 282 -3.61 -22.11 6.67
N LYS A 283 -4.63 -22.42 7.49
CA LYS A 283 -6.04 -22.41 7.07
C LYS A 283 -6.74 -21.05 7.20
N ASP A 284 -6.18 -20.11 7.96
CA ASP A 284 -6.86 -18.86 8.29
C ASP A 284 -6.52 -17.72 7.31
N ASP A 285 -7.53 -17.01 6.83
CA ASP A 285 -7.36 -15.81 6.00
C ASP A 285 -7.50 -14.55 6.87
N MET A 286 -6.41 -13.79 7.02
CA MET A 286 -6.37 -12.56 7.82
C MET A 286 -7.45 -11.55 7.40
N ARG A 287 -7.85 -11.55 6.12
CA ARG A 287 -8.80 -10.59 5.56
C ARG A 287 -10.19 -10.80 6.16
N ILE A 288 -10.50 -12.00 6.63
CA ILE A 288 -11.76 -12.29 7.34
C ILE A 288 -11.75 -11.60 8.71
N ILE A 289 -10.63 -11.65 9.43
CA ILE A 289 -10.46 -10.97 10.72
C ILE A 289 -10.57 -9.45 10.53
N LEU A 290 -9.83 -8.89 9.58
CA LEU A 290 -9.90 -7.45 9.27
C LEU A 290 -11.29 -7.03 8.81
N HIS A 291 -11.99 -7.87 8.04
CA HIS A 291 -13.36 -7.59 7.63
C HIS A 291 -14.32 -7.54 8.82
N ARG A 292 -14.22 -8.50 9.75
CA ARG A 292 -15.05 -8.52 10.96
C ARG A 292 -14.78 -7.32 11.85
N GLN A 293 -13.51 -6.94 12.01
CA GLN A 293 -13.12 -5.88 12.94
C GLN A 293 -13.30 -4.48 12.37
N PHE A 294 -12.88 -4.22 11.13
CA PHE A 294 -12.87 -2.88 10.56
C PHE A 294 -14.00 -2.67 9.55
N ASN A 295 -14.37 -3.72 8.81
CA ASN A 295 -15.29 -3.67 7.69
C ASN A 295 -15.01 -2.52 6.70
N LEU A 296 -13.71 -2.24 6.51
CA LEU A 296 -13.23 -0.99 5.94
C LEU A 296 -13.76 -0.73 4.52
N LYS A 297 -13.77 -1.77 3.68
CA LYS A 297 -14.28 -1.70 2.30
C LYS A 297 -15.74 -1.24 2.24
N ARG A 298 -16.59 -1.67 3.18
CA ARG A 298 -18.00 -1.24 3.23
C ARG A 298 -18.10 0.20 3.72
N ARG A 299 -17.42 0.53 4.81
CA ARG A 299 -17.50 1.86 5.44
C ARG A 299 -16.95 2.98 4.54
N ILE A 300 -15.86 2.72 3.81
CA ILE A 300 -15.33 3.65 2.81
C ILE A 300 -16.35 3.88 1.68
N ARG A 301 -17.00 2.83 1.17
CA ARG A 301 -18.07 2.97 0.14
C ARG A 301 -19.22 3.85 0.64
N GLU A 302 -19.66 3.62 1.88
CA GLU A 302 -20.74 4.39 2.49
C GLU A 302 -20.33 5.86 2.65
N ARG A 303 -19.13 6.13 3.16
CA ARG A 303 -18.59 7.49 3.32
C ARG A 303 -18.48 8.24 1.98
N VAL A 304 -17.94 7.59 0.95
CA VAL A 304 -17.82 8.15 -0.41
C VAL A 304 -19.20 8.33 -1.05
N GLY A 305 -20.13 7.38 -0.86
CA GLY A 305 -21.51 7.49 -1.35
C GLY A 305 -22.26 8.66 -0.72
N ASN A 306 -22.15 8.84 0.59
CA ASN A 306 -22.74 9.96 1.32
C ASN A 306 -22.16 11.30 0.85
N TRP A 307 -20.84 11.37 0.67
CA TRP A 307 -20.16 12.54 0.10
C TRP A 307 -20.72 12.92 -1.27
N LYS A 308 -20.85 11.96 -2.21
CA LYS A 308 -21.42 12.22 -3.54
C LYS A 308 -22.82 12.82 -3.47
N GLN A 309 -23.67 12.29 -2.59
CA GLN A 309 -25.02 12.81 -2.40
C GLN A 309 -25.01 14.24 -1.87
N GLN A 310 -24.09 14.58 -0.97
CA GLN A 310 -23.91 15.94 -0.47
C GLN A 310 -23.48 16.88 -1.60
N GLN A 311 -22.49 16.49 -2.41
CA GLN A 311 -22.01 17.27 -3.56
C GLN A 311 -23.13 17.52 -4.59
N LEU A 312 -23.93 16.51 -4.91
CA LEU A 312 -25.07 16.66 -5.82
C LEU A 312 -26.13 17.65 -5.27
N LYS A 313 -26.44 17.57 -3.98
CA LYS A 313 -27.37 18.50 -3.32
C LYS A 313 -26.84 19.94 -3.35
N GLN A 314 -25.54 20.14 -3.13
CA GLN A 314 -24.92 21.46 -3.19
C GLN A 314 -24.99 22.05 -4.61
N GLN A 315 -24.66 21.27 -5.64
CA GLN A 315 -24.78 21.70 -7.04
C GLN A 315 -26.21 22.08 -7.42
N GLN A 316 -27.21 21.30 -7.01
CA GLN A 316 -28.62 21.62 -7.26
C GLN A 316 -29.05 22.91 -6.55
N ARG A 317 -28.56 23.18 -5.34
CA ARG A 317 -28.84 24.44 -4.62
C ARG A 317 -28.23 25.63 -5.35
N GLN A 318 -26.96 25.54 -5.75
CA GLN A 318 -26.26 26.58 -6.50
C GLN A 318 -26.95 26.88 -7.84
N GLN A 319 -27.38 25.85 -8.57
CA GLN A 319 -28.12 26.03 -9.82
C GLN A 319 -29.46 26.75 -9.60
N LYS A 320 -30.22 26.38 -8.56
CA LYS A 320 -31.48 27.04 -8.21
C LYS A 320 -31.27 28.51 -7.80
N GLU A 321 -30.21 28.81 -7.06
CA GLU A 321 -29.85 30.18 -6.68
C GLU A 321 -29.46 31.02 -7.89
N LEU A 322 -28.66 30.46 -8.80
CA LEU A 322 -28.26 31.13 -10.04
C LEU A 322 -29.47 31.41 -10.94
N GLN A 323 -30.42 30.47 -11.04
CA GLN A 323 -31.68 30.67 -11.76
C GLN A 323 -32.52 31.80 -11.13
N LYS A 324 -32.65 31.84 -9.80
CA LYS A 324 -33.36 32.93 -9.10
C LYS A 324 -32.70 34.28 -9.31
N GLN A 325 -31.36 34.35 -9.32
CA GLN A 325 -30.62 35.59 -9.59
C GLN A 325 -30.86 36.08 -11.02
N LYS A 326 -30.83 35.17 -12.01
CA LYS A 326 -31.14 35.50 -13.42
C LYS A 326 -32.57 36.02 -13.59
N GLN A 327 -33.55 35.40 -12.92
CA GLN A 327 -34.94 35.86 -12.95
C GLN A 327 -35.11 37.26 -12.33
N LYS A 328 -34.41 37.57 -11.23
CA LYS A 328 -34.44 38.91 -10.62
C LYS A 328 -33.79 39.98 -11.49
N GLN A 329 -32.75 39.65 -12.25
CA GLN A 329 -32.08 40.59 -13.18
C GLN A 329 -32.89 40.88 -14.45
N GLN A 330 -33.84 40.02 -14.81
CA GLN A 330 -34.71 40.16 -15.98
C GLN A 330 -36.03 40.88 -15.70
N GLN A 331 -36.33 41.26 -14.45
CA GLN A 331 -37.50 42.08 -14.14
C GLN A 331 -37.22 43.55 -14.51
N PRO A 332 -38.05 44.19 -15.37
CA PRO A 332 -37.86 45.58 -15.76
C PRO A 332 -37.97 46.51 -14.55
N ARG A 333 -37.06 47.48 -14.43
CA ARG A 333 -37.20 48.58 -13.46
C ARG A 333 -38.47 49.36 -13.83
N GLN A 334 -39.50 49.23 -13.01
CA GLN A 334 -40.67 50.10 -13.13
C GLN A 334 -40.21 51.52 -12.78
N HIS A 335 -40.21 52.39 -13.79
CA HIS A 335 -40.00 53.82 -13.67
C HIS A 335 -41.34 54.54 -13.53
#